data_AF-A0A934KIR6-F1
#
_entry.id   AF-A0A934KIR6-F1
#
_cell.length_a   1.000
_cell.length_b   1.000
_cell.length_c   1.000
_cell.angle_alpha   90.00
_cell.angle_beta   90.00
_cell.angle_gamma   90.00
#
_symmetry.space_group_name_H-M   'P 1'
#
loop_
_entity.id
_entity.type
_entity.pdbx_description
1 polymer ?
#
loop_
_entity_poly.entity_id
_entity_poly.type
_entity_poly.pdbx_seq_one_letter_code
_entity_poly.pdbx_strand_id
1 'polypeptide(L)'
;MRRALIVLLVLLCSGCNSSSPPSSSNSQVIARIGPTAITNDVFQIRLTSALTSVAQAGGPSGNAAMRSQIRASVLRSLIIDTVIAQEAAFNGVAATSAEIQAQLNADVSAAGGITQLQTQLASLGGSMAQLNDEITSSINEQKLEDHFARQRATEIEQKLAAGAAFESLASQYSDDTVTAPQGGELGAVPRSQIQGDDPLYAGPVLTLAPGAYTTTPIRGAQGYDVVMLETATASTLTLRHILVNAPRPYTVRERPRWFSEALFESIAQDCAAKQVHVYVSDVGDDVCAAAAATASPAPSAGTTAGATPTP
;
A
#
# COMPACT_ATOMS: atom_id res chain seq x y z
N MET A 1 50.18 -53.57 20.14
CA MET A 1 50.87 -54.66 19.42
C MET A 1 50.15 -54.84 18.09
N ARG A 2 50.66 -54.31 16.95
CA ARG A 2 51.24 -55.06 15.79
C ARG A 2 50.50 -56.39 15.53
N ARG A 3 49.86 -56.67 14.40
CA ARG A 3 50.32 -56.83 12.98
C ARG A 3 49.05 -56.84 12.08
N ALA A 4 48.88 -56.12 10.96
CA ALA A 4 49.56 -56.12 9.64
C ALA A 4 49.37 -57.41 8.80
N LEU A 5 48.54 -57.33 7.73
CA LEU A 5 48.55 -58.01 6.40
C LEU A 5 47.40 -57.34 5.57
N ILE A 6 47.52 -56.63 4.43
CA ILE A 6 48.15 -56.86 3.09
C ILE A 6 47.61 -58.17 2.48
N VAL A 7 46.91 -58.30 1.34
CA VAL A 7 46.59 -57.50 0.14
C VAL A 7 45.43 -58.21 -0.61
N LEU A 8 44.53 -57.50 -1.30
CA LEU A 8 44.13 -57.88 -2.67
C LEU A 8 43.44 -56.73 -3.41
N LEU A 9 44.04 -56.39 -4.54
CA LEU A 9 43.65 -55.42 -5.55
C LEU A 9 42.55 -56.03 -6.45
N VAL A 10 41.39 -55.38 -6.56
CA VAL A 10 40.47 -55.56 -7.70
C VAL A 10 40.03 -54.19 -8.19
N LEU A 11 40.58 -53.80 -9.34
CA LEU A 11 40.04 -52.73 -10.19
C LEU A 11 38.76 -53.25 -10.86
N LEU A 12 37.63 -52.57 -10.63
CA LEU A 12 36.49 -52.57 -11.54
C LEU A 12 36.03 -51.11 -11.70
N CYS A 13 36.32 -50.55 -12.87
CA CYS A 13 35.70 -49.33 -13.36
C CYS A 13 34.19 -49.56 -13.52
N SER A 14 33.36 -48.62 -13.09
CA SER A 14 32.22 -48.09 -13.85
C SER A 14 31.39 -47.12 -13.01
N GLY A 15 31.14 -45.93 -13.58
CA GLY A 15 29.98 -45.11 -13.24
C GLY A 15 30.17 -44.07 -12.15
N CYS A 16 30.86 -42.97 -12.47
CA CYS A 16 30.52 -41.69 -11.87
C CYS A 16 29.06 -41.38 -12.24
N ASN A 17 28.12 -41.57 -11.32
CA ASN A 17 26.82 -40.93 -11.39
C ASN A 17 26.69 -40.01 -10.18
N SER A 18 27.48 -38.94 -10.20
CA SER A 18 27.23 -37.75 -9.39
C SER A 18 25.95 -37.13 -9.94
N SER A 19 24.80 -37.67 -9.55
CA SER A 19 23.52 -36.99 -9.68
C SER A 19 23.59 -35.78 -8.77
N SER A 20 24.12 -34.68 -9.31
CA SER A 20 23.89 -33.36 -8.78
C SER A 20 22.38 -33.21 -8.54
N PRO A 21 21.94 -32.74 -7.37
CA PRO A 21 20.53 -32.41 -7.19
C PRO A 21 20.12 -31.43 -8.30
N PRO A 22 18.87 -31.52 -8.81
CA PRO A 22 18.41 -30.58 -9.81
C PRO A 22 18.60 -29.17 -9.26
N SER A 23 19.46 -28.40 -9.94
CA SER A 23 19.70 -27.00 -9.63
C SER A 23 18.34 -26.32 -9.54
N SER A 24 18.00 -25.78 -8.37
CA SER A 24 17.01 -24.73 -8.23
C SER A 24 17.25 -23.75 -9.38
N SER A 25 16.27 -23.58 -10.26
CA SER A 25 16.36 -22.62 -11.36
C SER A 25 16.67 -21.25 -10.76
N ASN A 26 17.94 -20.87 -10.77
CA ASN A 26 18.42 -19.56 -10.35
C ASN A 26 17.93 -18.55 -11.39
N SER A 27 16.63 -18.25 -11.34
CA SER A 27 16.03 -17.23 -12.19
C SER A 27 16.82 -15.94 -12.00
N GLN A 28 17.23 -15.33 -13.10
CA GLN A 28 18.04 -14.13 -13.09
C GLN A 28 17.35 -13.05 -12.27
N VAL A 29 18.07 -12.46 -11.31
CA VAL A 29 17.59 -11.31 -10.55
C VAL A 29 17.63 -10.08 -11.46
N ILE A 30 16.49 -9.41 -11.64
CA ILE A 30 16.37 -8.23 -12.51
C ILE A 30 16.26 -6.94 -11.70
N ALA A 31 15.82 -7.02 -10.44
CA ALA A 31 15.86 -5.91 -9.50
C ALA A 31 16.00 -6.42 -8.06
N ARG A 32 16.47 -5.56 -7.16
CA ARG A 32 16.55 -5.78 -5.70
C ARG A 32 16.04 -4.56 -4.96
N ILE A 33 15.31 -4.80 -3.88
CA ILE A 33 14.84 -3.82 -2.92
C ILE A 33 15.29 -4.35 -1.56
N GLY A 34 16.34 -3.76 -0.99
CA GLY A 34 16.98 -4.26 0.22
C GLY A 34 17.34 -5.75 0.13
N PRO A 35 16.81 -6.62 1.01
CA PRO A 35 17.06 -8.06 0.97
C PRO A 35 16.25 -8.81 -0.12
N THR A 36 15.18 -8.21 -0.64
CA THR A 36 14.24 -8.89 -1.54
C THR A 36 14.71 -8.78 -3.00
N ALA A 37 14.72 -9.92 -3.70
CA ALA A 37 15.05 -9.99 -5.12
C ALA A 37 13.77 -10.14 -5.97
N ILE A 38 13.65 -9.32 -7.01
CA ILE A 38 12.67 -9.51 -8.09
C ILE A 38 13.37 -10.31 -9.19
N THR A 39 12.86 -11.50 -9.45
CA THR A 39 13.40 -12.41 -10.47
C THR A 39 12.75 -12.17 -11.83
N ASN A 40 13.44 -12.57 -12.90
CA ASN A 40 12.92 -12.52 -14.24
C ASN A 40 11.64 -13.35 -14.37
N ASP A 41 11.53 -14.49 -13.68
CA ASP A 41 10.35 -15.36 -13.80
C ASP A 41 9.07 -14.63 -13.33
N VAL A 42 9.12 -13.98 -12.16
CA VAL A 42 8.00 -13.18 -11.63
C VAL A 42 7.64 -12.04 -12.59
N PHE A 43 8.66 -11.37 -13.13
CA PHE A 43 8.47 -10.32 -14.12
C PHE A 43 7.81 -10.81 -15.41
N GLN A 44 8.27 -11.94 -15.96
CA GLN A 44 7.69 -12.49 -17.19
C GLN A 44 6.25 -12.96 -16.98
N ILE A 45 5.91 -13.50 -15.79
CA ILE A 45 4.54 -13.89 -15.45
C ILE A 45 3.60 -12.68 -15.51
N ARG A 46 3.97 -11.57 -14.86
CA ARG A 46 3.15 -10.34 -14.89
C ARG A 46 3.15 -9.67 -16.25
N LEU A 47 4.28 -9.64 -16.95
CA LEU A 47 4.40 -9.06 -18.29
C LEU A 47 3.52 -9.80 -19.31
N THR A 48 3.55 -11.14 -19.30
CA THR A 48 2.75 -11.96 -20.21
C THR A 48 1.26 -11.72 -19.98
N SER A 49 0.85 -11.61 -18.72
CA SER A 49 -0.53 -11.27 -18.36
C SER A 49 -0.93 -9.91 -18.92
N ALA A 50 -0.16 -8.86 -18.61
CA ALA A 50 -0.45 -7.50 -19.06
C ALA A 50 -0.54 -7.40 -20.59
N LEU A 51 0.37 -8.07 -21.32
CA LEU A 51 0.33 -8.13 -22.78
C LEU A 51 -0.91 -8.86 -23.31
N THR A 52 -1.32 -9.94 -22.65
CA THR A 52 -2.51 -10.71 -23.03
C THR A 52 -3.77 -9.87 -22.83
N SER A 53 -3.91 -9.19 -21.70
CA SER A 53 -5.05 -8.30 -21.44
C SER A 53 -5.13 -7.16 -22.44
N VAL A 54 -3.99 -6.54 -22.80
CA VAL A 54 -3.95 -5.50 -23.84
C VAL A 54 -4.35 -6.06 -25.21
N ALA A 55 -3.91 -7.26 -25.57
CA ALA A 55 -4.29 -7.90 -26.82
C ALA A 55 -5.79 -8.20 -26.90
N GLN A 56 -6.40 -8.69 -25.81
CA GLN A 56 -7.84 -8.96 -25.74
C GLN A 56 -8.68 -7.68 -25.79
N ALA A 57 -8.16 -6.56 -25.28
CA ALA A 57 -8.78 -5.25 -25.41
C ALA A 57 -8.65 -4.64 -26.82
N GLY A 58 -8.11 -5.37 -27.80
CA GLY A 58 -7.89 -4.88 -29.17
C GLY A 58 -6.69 -3.94 -29.32
N GLY A 59 -5.80 -3.88 -28.31
CA GLY A 59 -4.59 -3.06 -28.34
C GLY A 59 -3.53 -3.62 -29.30
N PRO A 60 -2.59 -2.77 -29.79
CA PRO A 60 -1.56 -3.18 -30.74
C PRO A 60 -0.44 -3.98 -30.07
N SER A 61 -0.69 -5.26 -29.80
CA SER A 61 0.22 -6.18 -29.09
C SER A 61 1.57 -6.41 -29.79
N GLY A 62 1.67 -6.12 -31.10
CA GLY A 62 2.91 -6.21 -31.89
C GLY A 62 3.80 -4.96 -31.87
N ASN A 63 3.35 -3.83 -31.31
CA ASN A 63 4.13 -2.58 -31.33
C ASN A 63 5.27 -2.61 -30.29
N ALA A 64 6.51 -2.50 -30.75
CA ALA A 64 7.71 -2.56 -29.90
C ALA A 64 7.76 -1.46 -28.82
N ALA A 65 7.34 -0.23 -29.15
CA ALA A 65 7.31 0.88 -28.20
C ALA A 65 6.26 0.64 -27.10
N MET A 66 5.07 0.18 -27.47
CA MET A 66 4.02 -0.21 -26.50
C MET A 66 4.51 -1.32 -25.57
N ARG A 67 5.13 -2.37 -26.13
CA ARG A 67 5.70 -3.47 -25.33
C ARG A 67 6.76 -2.97 -24.35
N SER A 68 7.61 -2.02 -24.75
CA SER A 68 8.59 -1.39 -23.87
C SER A 68 7.93 -0.61 -22.72
N GLN A 69 6.84 0.11 -22.99
CA GLN A 69 6.09 0.83 -21.97
C GLN A 69 5.40 -0.13 -20.97
N ILE A 70 4.81 -1.22 -21.46
CA ILE A 70 4.21 -2.25 -20.59
C ILE A 70 5.27 -2.90 -19.71
N ARG A 71 6.45 -3.24 -20.27
CA ARG A 71 7.59 -3.77 -19.50
C ARG A 71 7.98 -2.84 -18.35
N ALA A 72 8.14 -1.55 -18.64
CA ALA A 72 8.47 -0.55 -17.63
C ALA A 72 7.39 -0.44 -16.54
N SER A 73 6.11 -0.41 -16.95
CA SER A 73 4.98 -0.36 -16.02
C SER A 73 4.91 -1.59 -15.09
N VAL A 74 5.12 -2.79 -15.64
CA VAL A 74 5.11 -4.04 -14.86
C VAL A 74 6.26 -4.07 -13.86
N LEU A 75 7.48 -3.69 -14.26
CA LEU A 75 8.59 -3.64 -13.31
C LEU A 75 8.34 -2.62 -12.21
N ARG A 76 7.84 -1.43 -12.57
CA ARG A 76 7.50 -0.39 -11.59
C ARG A 76 6.45 -0.89 -10.59
N SER A 77 5.40 -1.56 -11.07
CA SER A 77 4.40 -2.19 -10.19
C SER A 77 5.03 -3.24 -9.28
N LEU A 78 5.92 -4.11 -9.79
CA LEU A 78 6.60 -5.10 -8.96
C LEU A 78 7.48 -4.48 -7.87
N ILE A 79 8.16 -3.39 -8.18
CA ILE A 79 8.97 -2.66 -7.19
C ILE A 79 8.07 -2.07 -6.11
N ILE A 80 6.98 -1.38 -6.49
CA ILE A 80 6.03 -0.79 -5.55
C ILE A 80 5.40 -1.88 -4.65
N ASP A 81 4.91 -2.97 -5.23
CA ASP A 81 4.33 -4.09 -4.50
C ASP A 81 5.35 -4.70 -3.51
N THR A 82 6.62 -4.78 -3.91
CA THR A 82 7.70 -5.29 -3.05
C THR A 82 7.95 -4.38 -1.86
N VAL A 83 7.98 -3.06 -2.10
CA VAL A 83 8.17 -2.06 -1.03
C VAL A 83 6.99 -2.06 -0.07
N ILE A 84 5.76 -2.09 -0.59
CA ILE A 84 4.54 -2.23 0.24
C ILE A 84 4.61 -3.49 1.10
N ALA A 85 5.01 -4.63 0.53
CA ALA A 85 5.12 -5.87 1.29
C ALA A 85 6.21 -5.80 2.38
N GLN A 86 7.35 -5.14 2.11
CA GLN A 86 8.40 -4.93 3.11
C GLN A 86 7.95 -4.01 4.23
N GLU A 87 7.31 -2.90 3.89
CA GLU A 87 6.79 -1.93 4.85
C GLU A 87 5.66 -2.54 5.69
N ALA A 88 4.77 -3.31 5.07
CA ALA A 88 3.73 -4.06 5.78
C ALA A 88 4.34 -5.10 6.74
N ALA A 89 5.41 -5.79 6.33
CA ALA A 89 6.11 -6.74 7.20
C ALA A 89 6.83 -6.02 8.37
N PHE A 90 7.48 -4.90 8.09
CA PHE A 90 8.17 -4.07 9.08
C PHE A 90 7.20 -3.56 10.16
N ASN A 91 6.03 -3.09 9.75
CA ASN A 91 4.98 -2.60 10.65
C ASN A 91 4.11 -3.73 11.26
N GLY A 92 4.42 -5.00 10.95
CA GLY A 92 3.69 -6.16 11.50
C GLY A 92 2.27 -6.33 10.97
N VAL A 93 1.94 -5.74 9.82
CA VAL A 93 0.61 -5.75 9.19
C VAL A 93 0.57 -6.51 7.86
N ALA A 94 1.62 -7.28 7.52
CA ALA A 94 1.65 -8.09 6.31
C ALA A 94 0.46 -9.06 6.19
N ALA A 95 0.08 -9.37 4.96
CA ALA A 95 -0.94 -10.34 4.61
C ALA A 95 -0.56 -11.73 5.13
N THR A 96 -1.50 -12.36 5.83
CA THR A 96 -1.33 -13.72 6.36
C THR A 96 -1.88 -14.74 5.36
N SER A 97 -1.37 -15.98 5.41
CA SER A 97 -1.89 -17.06 4.58
C SER A 97 -3.39 -17.33 4.82
N ALA A 98 -3.88 -17.06 6.03
CA ALA A 98 -5.30 -17.20 6.36
C ALA A 98 -6.16 -16.14 5.66
N GLU A 99 -5.73 -14.88 5.63
CA GLU A 99 -6.42 -13.80 4.93
C GLU A 99 -6.42 -14.03 3.41
N ILE A 100 -5.27 -14.44 2.85
CA ILE A 100 -5.14 -14.75 1.42
C ILE A 100 -6.08 -15.91 1.04
N GLN A 101 -6.10 -16.99 1.84
CA GLN A 101 -6.98 -18.12 1.58
C GLN A 101 -8.45 -17.76 1.75
N ALA A 102 -8.80 -16.91 2.71
CA ALA A 102 -10.17 -16.44 2.91
C ALA A 102 -10.67 -15.65 1.68
N GLN A 103 -9.84 -14.75 1.15
CA GLN A 103 -10.18 -14.00 -0.06
C GLN A 103 -10.28 -14.92 -1.27
N LEU A 104 -9.32 -15.84 -1.45
CA LEU A 104 -9.37 -16.81 -2.54
C LEU A 104 -10.65 -17.68 -2.49
N ASN A 105 -11.05 -18.12 -1.29
CA ASN A 105 -12.29 -18.89 -1.10
C ASN A 105 -13.54 -18.06 -1.42
N ALA A 106 -13.52 -16.76 -1.12
CA ALA A 106 -14.59 -15.84 -1.49
C ALA A 106 -14.70 -15.72 -3.01
N ASP A 107 -13.58 -15.55 -3.71
CA ASP A 107 -13.53 -15.45 -5.17
C ASP A 107 -13.96 -16.76 -5.85
N VAL A 108 -13.52 -17.91 -5.31
CA VAL A 108 -13.95 -19.25 -5.77
C VAL A 108 -15.46 -19.41 -5.61
N SER A 109 -16.02 -18.97 -4.49
CA SER A 109 -17.45 -19.06 -4.22
C SER A 109 -18.25 -18.12 -5.13
N ALA A 110 -17.76 -16.90 -5.36
CA ALA A 110 -18.36 -15.91 -6.27
C ALA A 110 -18.36 -16.38 -7.73
N ALA A 111 -17.31 -17.10 -8.15
CA ALA A 111 -17.21 -17.67 -9.50
C ALA A 111 -18.05 -18.95 -9.69
N GLY A 112 -18.60 -19.53 -8.62
CA GLY A 112 -19.37 -20.78 -8.66
C GLY A 112 -18.53 -22.07 -8.62
N GLY A 113 -17.28 -21.99 -8.15
CA GLY A 113 -16.37 -23.12 -8.00
C GLY A 113 -14.97 -22.85 -8.57
N ILE A 114 -13.98 -23.65 -8.13
CA ILE A 114 -12.57 -23.45 -8.52
C ILE A 114 -12.35 -23.65 -10.03
N THR A 115 -13.04 -24.61 -10.63
CA THR A 115 -12.96 -24.88 -12.08
C THR A 115 -13.51 -23.71 -12.89
N GLN A 116 -14.61 -23.11 -12.45
CA GLN A 116 -15.24 -21.94 -13.07
C GLN A 116 -14.33 -20.72 -12.95
N LEU A 117 -13.79 -20.46 -11.76
CA LEU A 117 -12.81 -19.38 -11.55
C LEU A 117 -11.59 -19.56 -12.45
N GLN A 118 -11.00 -20.75 -12.48
CA GLN A 118 -9.85 -21.04 -13.34
C GLN A 118 -10.17 -20.82 -14.82
N THR A 119 -11.37 -21.21 -15.27
CA THR A 119 -11.82 -21.00 -16.65
C THR A 119 -12.01 -19.51 -16.96
N GLN A 120 -12.59 -18.75 -16.03
CA GLN A 120 -12.76 -17.29 -16.16
C GLN A 120 -11.42 -16.56 -16.19
N LEU A 121 -10.49 -16.92 -15.30
CA LEU A 121 -9.14 -16.36 -15.32
C LEU A 121 -8.46 -16.68 -16.65
N ALA A 122 -8.49 -17.94 -17.10
CA ALA A 122 -7.87 -18.34 -18.35
C ALA A 122 -8.45 -17.62 -19.58
N SER A 123 -9.76 -17.36 -19.62
CA SER A 123 -10.39 -16.61 -20.72
C SER A 123 -9.95 -15.14 -20.77
N LEU A 124 -9.53 -14.58 -19.63
CA LEU A 124 -8.96 -13.24 -19.50
C LEU A 124 -7.42 -13.21 -19.63
N GLY A 125 -6.77 -14.36 -19.85
CA GLY A 125 -5.31 -14.47 -19.88
C GLY A 125 -4.63 -14.51 -18.51
N GLY A 126 -5.43 -14.76 -17.47
CA GLY A 126 -5.02 -14.92 -16.07
C GLY A 126 -4.80 -16.38 -15.65
N SER A 127 -4.41 -16.57 -14.39
CA SER A 127 -4.16 -17.87 -13.76
C SER A 127 -4.39 -17.78 -12.26
N MET A 128 -4.55 -18.93 -11.60
CA MET A 128 -4.71 -18.99 -10.14
C MET A 128 -3.50 -18.42 -9.39
N ALA A 129 -2.28 -18.60 -9.93
CA ALA A 129 -1.07 -18.03 -9.34
C ALA A 129 -1.08 -16.49 -9.39
N GLN A 130 -1.50 -15.92 -10.51
CA GLN A 130 -1.64 -14.46 -10.65
C GLN A 130 -2.71 -13.90 -9.73
N LEU A 131 -3.86 -14.59 -9.60
CA LEU A 131 -4.90 -14.18 -8.65
C LEU A 131 -4.36 -14.19 -7.21
N ASN A 132 -3.64 -15.23 -6.81
CA ASN A 132 -3.05 -15.30 -5.48
C ASN A 132 -2.04 -14.16 -5.21
N ASP A 133 -1.19 -13.85 -6.20
CA ASP A 133 -0.26 -12.72 -6.12
C ASP A 133 -1.00 -11.38 -6.01
N GLU A 134 -2.08 -11.19 -6.78
CA GLU A 134 -2.92 -9.98 -6.74
C GLU A 134 -3.63 -9.82 -5.41
N ILE A 135 -4.23 -10.90 -4.88
CA ILE A 135 -4.83 -10.93 -3.54
C ILE A 135 -3.80 -10.55 -2.48
N THR A 136 -2.59 -11.13 -2.55
CA THR A 136 -1.52 -10.86 -1.59
C THR A 136 -1.10 -9.38 -1.62
N SER A 137 -0.90 -8.84 -2.83
CA SER A 137 -0.54 -7.43 -3.02
C SER A 137 -1.65 -6.50 -2.50
N SER A 138 -2.90 -6.77 -2.87
CA SER A 138 -4.07 -5.98 -2.46
C SER A 138 -4.26 -5.97 -0.93
N ILE A 139 -4.13 -7.12 -0.26
CA ILE A 139 -4.25 -7.20 1.20
C ILE A 139 -3.11 -6.46 1.89
N ASN A 140 -1.85 -6.64 1.45
CA ASN A 140 -0.71 -5.92 2.01
C ASN A 140 -0.91 -4.41 1.92
N GLU A 141 -1.30 -3.94 0.74
CA GLU A 141 -1.54 -2.53 0.50
C GLU A 141 -2.67 -1.97 1.38
N GLN A 142 -3.83 -2.62 1.39
CA GLN A 142 -4.96 -2.19 2.20
C GLN A 142 -4.61 -2.13 3.70
N LYS A 143 -3.89 -3.13 4.22
CA LYS A 143 -3.51 -3.18 5.64
C LYS A 143 -2.48 -2.10 5.98
N LEU A 144 -1.54 -1.85 5.08
CA LEU A 144 -0.53 -0.81 5.27
C LEU A 144 -1.14 0.60 5.20
N GLU A 145 -2.02 0.85 4.24
CA GLU A 145 -2.77 2.10 4.14
C GLU A 145 -3.57 2.35 5.42
N ASP A 146 -4.33 1.36 5.87
CA ASP A 146 -5.10 1.46 7.11
C ASP A 146 -4.24 1.75 8.34
N HIS A 147 -3.04 1.16 8.39
CA HIS A 147 -2.06 1.39 9.44
C HIS A 147 -1.57 2.84 9.44
N PHE A 148 -1.15 3.36 8.29
CA PHE A 148 -0.68 4.74 8.16
C PHE A 148 -1.81 5.76 8.37
N ALA A 149 -3.03 5.48 7.92
CA ALA A 149 -4.19 6.32 8.17
C ALA A 149 -4.46 6.47 9.67
N ARG A 150 -4.39 5.36 10.42
CA ARG A 150 -4.51 5.38 11.88
C ARG A 150 -3.39 6.20 12.53
N GLN A 151 -2.14 6.02 12.09
CA GLN A 151 -1.01 6.80 12.60
C GLN A 151 -1.19 8.30 12.34
N ARG A 152 -1.60 8.68 11.14
CA ARG A 152 -1.90 10.05 10.75
C ARG A 152 -3.03 10.66 11.60
N ALA A 153 -4.11 9.91 11.82
CA ALA A 153 -5.18 10.35 12.72
C ALA A 153 -4.72 10.49 14.17
N THR A 154 -3.84 9.60 14.64
CA THR A 154 -3.23 9.69 15.98
C THR A 154 -2.30 10.91 16.08
N GLU A 155 -1.57 11.26 15.01
CA GLU A 155 -0.74 12.47 14.94
C GLU A 155 -1.59 13.74 15.10
N ILE A 156 -2.77 13.79 14.46
CA ILE A 156 -3.73 14.90 14.60
C ILE A 156 -4.13 15.05 16.07
N GLU A 157 -4.49 13.97 16.76
CA GLU A 157 -4.85 14.01 18.18
C GLU A 157 -3.71 14.49 19.06
N GLN A 158 -2.47 14.06 18.79
CA GLN A 158 -1.29 14.53 19.52
C GLN A 158 -1.09 16.04 19.36
N LYS A 159 -1.32 16.58 18.15
CA LYS A 159 -1.24 18.03 17.91
C LYS A 159 -2.36 18.80 18.60
N LEU A 160 -3.58 18.25 18.59
CA LEU A 160 -4.71 18.82 19.34
C LEU A 160 -4.41 18.85 20.85
N ALA A 161 -3.84 17.77 21.39
CA ALA A 161 -3.43 17.68 22.79
C ALA A 161 -2.30 18.67 23.14
N ALA A 162 -1.44 18.98 22.17
CA ALA A 162 -0.40 20.01 22.29
C ALA A 162 -0.93 21.46 22.13
N GLY A 163 -2.24 21.63 21.88
CA GLY A 163 -2.89 22.94 21.79
C GLY A 163 -2.97 23.53 20.38
N ALA A 164 -2.73 22.74 19.33
CA ALA A 164 -2.99 23.19 17.97
C ALA A 164 -4.49 23.42 17.74
N ALA A 165 -4.83 24.44 16.95
CA ALA A 165 -6.21 24.77 16.63
C ALA A 165 -6.83 23.73 15.69
N PHE A 166 -8.08 23.33 15.98
CA PHE A 166 -8.76 22.25 15.25
C PHE A 166 -8.95 22.61 13.77
N GLU A 167 -9.39 23.84 13.49
CA GLU A 167 -9.60 24.36 12.14
C GLU A 167 -8.32 24.35 11.31
N SER A 168 -7.17 24.64 11.93
CA SER A 168 -5.89 24.61 11.24
C SER A 168 -5.49 23.18 10.87
N LEU A 169 -5.73 22.22 11.76
CA LEU A 169 -5.45 20.81 11.48
C LEU A 169 -6.43 20.24 10.45
N ALA A 170 -7.70 20.65 10.49
CA ALA A 170 -8.68 20.27 9.48
C ALA A 170 -8.24 20.73 8.07
N SER A 171 -7.83 21.99 7.92
CA SER A 171 -7.34 22.49 6.63
C SER A 171 -6.03 21.83 6.16
N GLN A 172 -5.19 21.35 7.08
CA GLN A 172 -3.90 20.74 6.74
C GLN A 172 -3.98 19.23 6.49
N TYR A 173 -4.83 18.51 7.24
CA TYR A 173 -4.82 17.06 7.28
C TYR A 173 -6.08 16.39 6.76
N SER A 174 -7.22 17.09 6.73
CA SER A 174 -8.49 16.46 6.34
C SER A 174 -8.52 16.19 4.84
N ASP A 175 -8.87 14.97 4.47
CA ASP A 175 -9.11 14.52 3.11
C ASP A 175 -10.54 14.86 2.64
N ASP A 176 -11.42 15.38 3.52
CA ASP A 176 -12.70 15.95 3.10
C ASP A 176 -12.48 17.32 2.43
N THR A 177 -12.36 17.29 1.11
CA THR A 177 -12.13 18.49 0.28
C THR A 177 -13.24 19.55 0.37
N VAL A 178 -14.42 19.21 0.90
CA VAL A 178 -15.54 20.14 1.03
C VAL A 178 -15.42 20.94 2.32
N THR A 179 -15.16 20.27 3.44
CA THR A 179 -15.15 20.88 4.78
C THR A 179 -13.75 21.32 5.22
N ALA A 180 -12.67 20.68 4.75
CA ALA A 180 -11.30 21.02 5.11
C ALA A 180 -10.95 22.51 4.91
N PRO A 181 -11.32 23.16 3.77
CA PRO A 181 -11.07 24.59 3.58
C PRO A 181 -11.86 25.50 4.53
N GLN A 182 -12.90 24.97 5.17
CA GLN A 182 -13.77 25.63 6.15
C GLN A 182 -13.42 25.23 7.59
N GLY A 183 -12.22 24.69 7.82
CA GLY A 183 -11.81 24.23 9.14
C GLY A 183 -12.60 23.02 9.63
N GLY A 184 -13.10 22.19 8.72
CA GLY A 184 -13.83 20.96 9.03
C GLY A 184 -15.31 21.15 9.37
N GLU A 185 -15.92 22.30 9.09
CA GLU A 185 -17.30 22.60 9.49
C GLU A 185 -18.34 21.65 8.85
N LEU A 186 -19.02 20.88 9.70
CA LEU A 186 -20.23 20.12 9.33
C LEU A 186 -21.52 20.94 9.58
N GLY A 187 -21.40 22.00 10.37
CA GLY A 187 -22.53 22.84 10.78
C GLY A 187 -23.43 22.16 11.80
N ALA A 188 -24.67 22.65 11.91
CA ALA A 188 -25.65 22.15 12.86
C ALA A 188 -26.32 20.85 12.36
N VAL A 189 -25.97 19.73 12.98
CA VAL A 189 -26.53 18.41 12.69
C VAL A 189 -27.58 18.03 13.73
N PRO A 190 -28.77 17.52 13.35
CA PRO A 190 -29.77 17.05 14.30
C PRO A 190 -29.23 15.90 15.16
N ARG A 191 -29.49 15.95 16.47
CA ARG A 191 -29.11 14.87 17.40
C ARG A 191 -29.69 13.51 17.00
N SER A 192 -30.91 13.51 16.46
CA SER A 192 -31.58 12.30 15.98
C SER A 192 -30.90 11.68 14.77
N GLN A 193 -30.22 12.49 13.94
CA GLN A 193 -29.43 11.99 12.82
C GLN A 193 -28.20 11.26 13.36
N ILE A 194 -27.43 11.90 14.25
CA ILE A 194 -26.26 11.27 14.88
C ILE A 194 -26.64 9.99 15.62
N GLN A 195 -27.79 9.96 16.30
CA GLN A 195 -28.30 8.74 16.96
C GLN A 195 -28.66 7.61 15.99
N GLY A 196 -28.99 7.95 14.74
CA GLY A 196 -29.32 6.99 13.69
C GLY A 196 -28.12 6.51 12.86
N ASP A 197 -26.95 7.14 13.03
CA ASP A 197 -25.70 6.76 12.34
C ASP A 197 -25.07 5.49 12.95
N ASP A 198 -23.89 5.10 12.43
CA ASP A 198 -23.12 3.96 12.95
C ASP A 198 -22.87 4.14 14.47
N PRO A 199 -23.18 3.15 15.32
CA PRO A 199 -22.94 3.22 16.76
C PRO A 199 -21.50 3.56 17.16
N LEU A 200 -20.50 3.18 16.35
CA LEU A 200 -19.10 3.51 16.57
C LEU A 200 -18.83 5.01 16.42
N TYR A 201 -19.61 5.70 15.59
CA TYR A 201 -19.57 7.15 15.42
C TYR A 201 -20.48 7.87 16.42
N ALA A 202 -21.74 7.42 16.52
CA ALA A 202 -22.75 8.03 17.38
C ALA A 202 -22.33 8.05 18.86
N GLY A 203 -21.78 6.94 19.35
CA GLY A 203 -21.41 6.77 20.76
C GLY A 203 -20.45 7.85 21.26
N PRO A 204 -19.25 7.98 20.69
CA PRO A 204 -18.29 9.01 21.08
C PRO A 204 -18.82 10.43 20.88
N VAL A 205 -19.42 10.73 19.71
CA VAL A 205 -19.86 12.09 19.35
C VAL A 205 -20.96 12.62 20.29
N LEU A 206 -21.92 11.78 20.66
CA LEU A 206 -23.03 12.19 21.53
C LEU A 206 -22.60 12.46 22.99
N THR A 207 -21.42 11.99 23.39
CA THR A 207 -20.86 12.17 24.74
C THR A 207 -19.93 13.37 24.87
N LEU A 208 -19.58 14.03 23.76
CA LEU A 208 -18.71 15.19 23.79
C LEU A 208 -19.35 16.35 24.55
N ALA A 209 -18.52 17.08 25.30
CA ALA A 209 -18.85 18.39 25.83
C ALA A 209 -18.55 19.47 24.76
N PRO A 210 -19.26 20.62 24.75
CA PRO A 210 -18.89 21.74 23.90
C PRO A 210 -17.43 22.16 24.08
N GLY A 211 -16.72 22.36 22.96
CA GLY A 211 -15.28 22.61 22.90
C GLY A 211 -14.40 21.35 22.95
N ALA A 212 -14.96 20.17 23.21
CA ALA A 212 -14.22 18.92 23.22
C ALA A 212 -14.22 18.22 21.85
N TYR A 213 -13.22 17.36 21.66
CA TYR A 213 -13.08 16.51 20.49
C TYR A 213 -12.87 15.05 20.91
N THR A 214 -13.08 14.13 19.97
CA THR A 214 -12.82 12.70 20.17
C THR A 214 -11.34 12.48 20.44
N THR A 215 -11.02 11.76 21.52
CA THR A 215 -9.63 11.41 21.91
C THR A 215 -9.23 9.99 21.46
N THR A 216 -10.04 9.39 20.60
CA THR A 216 -9.65 8.22 19.82
C THR A 216 -10.25 8.40 18.42
N PRO A 217 -9.50 8.17 17.33
CA PRO A 217 -10.04 8.36 15.99
C PRO A 217 -11.13 7.33 15.72
N ILE A 218 -12.28 7.81 15.27
CA ILE A 218 -13.43 6.97 14.96
C ILE A 218 -13.18 6.28 13.62
N ARG A 219 -13.06 4.96 13.63
CA ARG A 219 -12.98 4.19 12.38
C ARG A 219 -14.37 4.05 11.75
N GLY A 220 -14.56 4.63 10.58
CA GLY A 220 -15.74 4.45 9.72
C GLY A 220 -15.41 3.80 8.37
N ALA A 221 -16.41 3.78 7.48
CA ALA A 221 -16.29 3.19 6.14
C ALA A 221 -15.33 3.95 5.21
N GLN A 222 -15.26 5.28 5.34
CA GLN A 222 -14.38 6.13 4.54
C GLN A 222 -12.94 6.21 5.09
N GLY A 223 -12.74 5.93 6.37
CA GLY A 223 -11.44 6.09 7.02
C GLY A 223 -11.55 6.38 8.51
N TYR A 224 -10.65 7.22 9.03
CA TYR A 224 -10.63 7.64 10.43
C TYR A 224 -11.12 9.07 10.55
N ASP A 225 -12.04 9.32 11.46
CA ASP A 225 -12.60 10.63 11.72
C ASP A 225 -12.22 11.11 13.14
N VAL A 226 -11.79 12.37 13.25
CA VAL A 226 -11.67 13.08 14.52
C VAL A 226 -12.74 14.17 14.55
N VAL A 227 -13.68 14.09 15.50
CA VAL A 227 -14.85 14.98 15.56
C VAL A 227 -14.71 15.93 16.74
N MET A 228 -15.00 17.21 16.52
CA MET A 228 -15.14 18.23 17.56
C MET A 228 -16.58 18.69 17.67
N LEU A 229 -17.05 18.85 18.90
CA LEU A 229 -18.31 19.51 19.21
C LEU A 229 -18.05 20.98 19.53
N GLU A 230 -18.55 21.89 18.70
CA GLU A 230 -18.45 23.34 18.99
C GLU A 230 -19.52 23.76 19.99
N THR A 231 -20.77 23.49 19.67
CA THR A 231 -21.93 23.86 20.49
C THR A 231 -23.00 22.77 20.45
N ALA A 232 -23.77 22.64 21.53
CA ALA A 232 -24.88 21.70 21.60
C ALA A 232 -26.14 22.37 22.10
N THR A 233 -27.27 22.01 21.48
CA THR A 233 -28.62 22.31 21.97
C THR A 233 -29.34 21.00 22.32
N ALA A 234 -30.61 21.10 22.75
CA ALA A 234 -31.45 19.94 22.99
C ALA A 234 -31.69 19.09 21.72
N SER A 235 -31.68 19.70 20.53
CA SER A 235 -32.02 19.04 19.27
C SER A 235 -30.90 19.03 18.23
N THR A 236 -29.85 19.84 18.39
CA THR A 236 -28.75 19.98 17.41
C THR A 236 -27.37 19.91 18.07
N LEU A 237 -26.39 19.42 17.31
CA LEU A 237 -24.95 19.50 17.58
C LEU A 237 -24.30 20.28 16.44
N THR A 238 -23.50 21.29 16.76
CA THR A 238 -22.66 21.96 15.77
C THR A 238 -21.29 21.29 15.78
N LEU A 239 -20.92 20.64 14.69
CA LEU A 239 -19.75 19.77 14.64
C LEU A 239 -18.70 20.28 13.65
N ARG A 240 -17.43 19.98 13.96
CA ARG A 240 -16.34 19.95 13.00
C ARG A 240 -15.75 18.55 12.91
N HIS A 241 -15.12 18.24 11.80
CA HIS A 241 -14.42 16.96 11.66
C HIS A 241 -13.12 17.06 10.85
N ILE A 242 -12.25 16.07 11.06
CA ILE A 242 -11.04 15.85 10.28
C ILE A 242 -11.10 14.40 9.80
N LEU A 243 -11.26 14.21 8.49
CA LEU A 243 -11.32 12.89 7.88
C LEU A 243 -9.94 12.50 7.35
N VAL A 244 -9.42 11.34 7.73
CA VAL A 244 -8.27 10.69 7.10
C VAL A 244 -8.80 9.49 6.30
N ASN A 245 -8.78 9.58 4.98
CA ASN A 245 -9.33 8.56 4.09
C ASN A 245 -8.57 7.24 4.21
N ALA A 246 -9.27 6.15 4.48
CA ALA A 246 -8.80 4.77 4.38
C ALA A 246 -10.00 3.86 4.07
N PRO A 247 -10.57 4.01 2.85
CA PRO A 247 -11.87 3.48 2.52
C PRO A 247 -11.89 1.96 2.54
N ARG A 248 -13.05 1.41 2.93
CA ARG A 248 -13.35 -0.02 2.82
C ARG A 248 -14.64 -0.22 2.01
N PRO A 249 -14.61 -0.93 0.87
CA PRO A 249 -13.46 -1.62 0.29
C PRO A 249 -12.38 -0.66 -0.24
N TYR A 250 -11.12 -1.06 -0.15
CA TYR A 250 -10.00 -0.30 -0.69
C TYR A 250 -9.91 -0.51 -2.21
N THR A 251 -9.64 0.57 -2.95
CA THR A 251 -9.29 0.47 -4.36
C THR A 251 -8.03 1.27 -4.64
N VAL A 252 -7.11 0.71 -5.44
CA VAL A 252 -5.87 1.40 -5.85
C VAL A 252 -6.15 2.75 -6.55
N ARG A 253 -7.34 2.90 -7.16
CA ARG A 253 -7.77 4.15 -7.80
C ARG A 253 -8.10 5.25 -6.79
N GLU A 254 -8.57 4.87 -5.61
CA GLU A 254 -8.93 5.77 -4.52
C GLU A 254 -7.79 5.90 -3.50
N ARG A 255 -6.59 5.42 -3.85
CA ARG A 255 -5.39 5.52 -3.02
C ARG A 255 -5.17 6.98 -2.57
N PRO A 256 -5.21 7.27 -1.27
CA PRO A 256 -5.02 8.63 -0.79
C PRO A 256 -3.66 9.19 -1.18
N ARG A 257 -3.62 10.51 -1.45
CA ARG A 257 -2.38 11.19 -1.83
C ARG A 257 -1.31 11.06 -0.75
N TRP A 258 -1.69 11.27 0.52
CA TRP A 258 -0.78 11.16 1.65
C TRP A 258 -0.17 9.75 1.76
N PHE A 259 -0.90 8.70 1.39
CA PHE A 259 -0.40 7.33 1.42
C PHE A 259 0.61 7.10 0.31
N SER A 260 0.32 7.60 -0.89
CA SER A 260 1.27 7.56 -2.00
C SER A 260 2.56 8.30 -1.67
N GLU A 261 2.47 9.50 -1.06
CA GLU A 261 3.63 10.28 -0.62
C GLU A 261 4.46 9.53 0.43
N ALA A 262 3.82 8.91 1.42
CA ALA A 262 4.52 8.10 2.44
C ALA A 262 5.26 6.90 1.81
N LEU A 263 4.65 6.21 0.84
CA LEU A 263 5.29 5.12 0.11
C LEU A 263 6.49 5.61 -0.71
N PHE A 264 6.35 6.73 -1.43
CA PHE A 264 7.44 7.28 -2.24
C PHE A 264 8.60 7.81 -1.40
N GLU A 265 8.34 8.32 -0.19
CA GLU A 265 9.38 8.69 0.76
C GLU A 265 10.19 7.46 1.21
N SER A 266 9.52 6.35 1.54
CA SER A 266 10.19 5.07 1.84
C SER A 266 11.08 4.61 0.67
N ILE A 267 10.55 4.67 -0.56
CA ILE A 267 11.32 4.36 -1.79
C ILE A 267 12.52 5.31 -1.95
N ALA A 268 12.33 6.62 -1.73
CA ALA A 268 13.40 7.60 -1.86
C ALA A 268 14.52 7.35 -0.83
N GLN A 269 14.17 6.97 0.39
CA GLN A 269 15.12 6.59 1.45
C GLN A 269 15.90 5.33 1.07
N ASP A 270 15.22 4.29 0.59
CA ASP A 270 15.87 3.08 0.10
C ASP A 270 16.81 3.37 -1.07
N CYS A 271 16.39 4.24 -1.99
CA CYS A 271 17.22 4.71 -3.09
C CYS A 271 18.46 5.47 -2.61
N ALA A 272 18.29 6.41 -1.66
CA ALA A 272 19.40 7.15 -1.06
C ALA A 272 20.38 6.23 -0.31
N ALA A 273 19.85 5.19 0.35
CA ALA A 273 20.61 4.14 1.03
C ALA A 273 21.23 3.10 0.07
N LYS A 274 21.02 3.23 -1.26
CA LYS A 274 21.44 2.26 -2.28
C LYS A 274 20.90 0.86 -2.02
N GLN A 275 19.66 0.77 -1.55
CA GLN A 275 18.96 -0.49 -1.34
C GLN A 275 18.09 -0.89 -2.53
N VAL A 276 17.75 0.06 -3.41
CA VAL A 276 17.08 -0.23 -4.69
C VAL A 276 18.11 -0.35 -5.80
N HIS A 277 18.12 -1.51 -6.47
CA HIS A 277 18.99 -1.77 -7.62
C HIS A 277 18.21 -2.44 -8.74
N VAL A 278 18.19 -1.84 -9.92
CA VAL A 278 17.61 -2.44 -11.13
C VAL A 278 18.76 -2.88 -12.05
N TYR A 279 18.77 -4.15 -12.43
CA TYR A 279 19.84 -4.79 -13.21
C TYR A 279 19.52 -4.91 -14.71
N VAL A 280 18.34 -4.45 -15.12
CA VAL A 280 17.87 -4.47 -16.51
C VAL A 280 17.83 -3.05 -17.07
N SER A 281 18.38 -2.87 -18.27
CA SER A 281 18.55 -1.56 -18.91
C SER A 281 17.42 -1.17 -19.88
N ASP A 282 16.44 -2.06 -20.09
CA ASP A 282 15.37 -1.93 -21.09
C ASP A 282 13.98 -1.66 -20.48
N VAL A 283 13.98 -1.16 -19.25
CA VAL A 283 12.82 -0.79 -18.45
C VAL A 283 13.01 0.68 -18.10
N GLY A 284 12.21 1.56 -18.72
CA GLY A 284 12.37 3.01 -18.66
C GLY A 284 12.42 3.61 -17.24
N ASP A 285 12.81 4.89 -17.17
CA ASP A 285 13.05 5.75 -16.00
C ASP A 285 13.32 5.06 -14.66
N ASP A 286 14.57 5.21 -14.19
CA ASP A 286 15.01 4.81 -12.87
C ASP A 286 14.02 5.26 -11.79
N VAL A 287 13.43 4.28 -11.08
CA VAL A 287 12.45 4.53 -10.00
C VAL A 287 13.04 5.44 -8.93
N CYS A 288 14.37 5.37 -8.72
CA CYS A 288 15.08 6.26 -7.82
C CYS A 288 15.20 7.69 -8.36
N ALA A 289 15.32 7.88 -9.67
CA ALA A 289 15.31 9.22 -10.28
C ALA A 289 13.92 9.86 -10.19
N ALA A 290 12.85 9.08 -10.36
CA ALA A 290 11.47 9.55 -10.20
C ALA A 290 11.14 9.90 -8.74
N ALA A 291 11.54 9.05 -7.78
CA ALA A 291 11.35 9.29 -6.35
C ALA A 291 12.13 10.54 -5.86
N ALA A 292 13.35 10.75 -6.37
CA ALA A 292 14.14 11.94 -6.07
C ALA A 292 13.53 13.24 -6.60
N ALA A 293 12.75 13.19 -7.68
CA ALA A 293 12.08 14.36 -8.24
C ALA A 293 10.80 14.76 -7.48
N THR A 294 10.17 13.82 -6.77
CA THR A 294 8.98 14.07 -5.93
C THR A 294 9.32 14.48 -4.51
N ALA A 295 10.55 14.22 -4.04
CA ALA A 295 11.08 14.76 -2.79
C ALA A 295 11.35 16.28 -2.94
N SER A 296 10.30 17.10 -2.83
CA SER A 296 10.43 18.56 -2.80
C SER A 296 11.04 19.06 -1.48
N PRO A 297 11.68 20.24 -1.47
CA PRO A 297 12.50 20.69 -0.36
C PRO A 297 11.63 21.01 0.86
N ALA A 298 12.24 20.89 2.04
CA ALA A 298 11.71 21.27 3.35
C ALA A 298 10.77 22.50 3.32
N PRO A 299 9.78 22.57 4.24
CA PRO A 299 8.85 23.69 4.29
C PRO A 299 9.66 24.98 4.34
N SER A 300 9.43 25.85 3.36
CA SER A 300 10.09 27.14 3.27
C SER A 300 9.85 27.87 4.60
N ALA A 301 10.94 28.08 5.34
CA ALA A 301 10.95 28.93 6.51
C ALA A 301 10.32 30.26 6.09
N GLY A 302 9.22 30.62 6.76
CA GLY A 302 8.48 31.84 6.47
C GLY A 302 9.43 33.03 6.45
N THR A 303 9.48 33.70 5.31
CA THR A 303 10.10 35.02 5.19
C THR A 303 9.37 35.95 6.16
N THR A 304 10.02 36.28 7.27
CA THR A 304 9.62 37.35 8.17
C THR A 304 9.65 38.67 7.40
N ALA A 305 8.51 39.08 6.86
CA ALA A 305 8.31 40.44 6.39
C ALA A 305 8.13 41.33 7.61
N GLY A 306 9.15 42.16 7.88
CA GLY A 306 9.19 43.10 8.98
C GLY A 306 8.06 44.12 8.90
N ALA A 307 7.25 44.17 9.94
CA ALA A 307 6.42 45.32 10.24
C ALA A 307 7.34 46.48 10.65
N THR A 308 7.32 47.57 9.89
CA THR A 308 7.84 48.86 10.35
C THR A 308 6.63 49.68 10.82
N PRO A 309 6.64 50.25 12.03
CA PRO A 309 5.53 51.07 12.51
C PRO A 309 5.68 52.54 12.13
N THR A 310 4.61 53.29 12.42
CA THR A 310 4.47 54.74 12.65
C THR A 310 4.21 55.69 11.47
N PRO A 311 3.50 56.82 11.71
CA PRO A 311 2.48 57.13 12.73
C PRO A 311 1.06 57.33 12.15
#